data_AF-A0A7C1V7N1-F1
#
_entry.id   AF-A0A7C1V7N1-F1
#
_cell.length_a   1.000
_cell.length_b   1.000
_cell.length_c   1.000
_cell.angle_alpha   90.00
_cell.angle_beta   90.00
_cell.angle_gamma   90.00
#
_symmetry.space_group_name_H-M   'P 1'
#
loop_
_entity.id
_entity.type
_entity.pdbx_description
1 polymer ?
#
loop_
_entity_poly.entity_id
_entity_poly.type
_entity_poly.pdbx_seq_one_letter_code
_entity_poly.pdbx_strand_id
1 'polypeptide(L)'
;KFSTGKRGMQQDYSFHHRTDRVNNTTSYGYGKYANAFGEWSFYVANTKYAFSIEKINHLVDYYLDGIFKQQVYGVYTDISVKNRSISHKSSFEPHSVTEIDRLLQSTDYRKDELEEIIALRKGEAEPSLSFCKFFWQTEHFVFQRPDFYTTVRMFSTRNRNMEVPYNGPGKTTHHRADGTNYLMLKGDEFHNIWPLYDWQKISGTTIMQKPELYGPKEIQKDGLTDFVGAVTDGVYGAVAFDFRSPHDMLKAKKSWFFFDEEYVCLGTDINSRPDLPVATTVNQVLMRSEVTIMQNDKTIKLPKGNRELNDVKWVYQDKIGYIFPEPATINLSNQVEQGRWSDITDQKNISEEIISEEVFMLWFNHGNRPDNASYQYIVVPDVSEQELMESSSDNRNIDIISNTSDIQAVKNNKLGICQLAFYKAGEVDISNGLKLRMESQGMAMIKMKGDRIEKLTVSDPSRKLSRIMITVSDIYNVEGDNYIAFPDNNQNNTLIIVDLPQDVFAGKSVTIKL
;
A
#
# COMPACT_ATOMS: atom_id res chain seq x y z
N LYS A 1 6.41 -20.72 14.96
CA LYS A 1 4.97 -20.99 15.27
C LYS A 1 4.19 -19.69 15.14
N PHE A 2 2.92 -19.76 14.74
CA PHE A 2 2.07 -18.58 14.70
C PHE A 2 1.57 -18.18 16.10
N SER A 3 1.29 -16.88 16.25
CA SER A 3 0.81 -16.25 17.47
C SER A 3 -0.17 -15.12 17.13
N THR A 4 -1.20 -15.43 16.34
CA THR A 4 -2.19 -14.46 15.81
C THR A 4 -2.74 -13.55 16.89
N GLY A 5 -2.84 -12.26 16.59
CA GLY A 5 -3.41 -11.26 17.50
C GLY A 5 -2.56 -11.02 18.75
N LYS A 6 -1.37 -11.64 18.85
CA LYS A 6 -0.42 -11.49 19.95
C LYS A 6 0.98 -11.22 19.42
N ARG A 7 1.92 -10.98 20.32
CA ARG A 7 3.35 -10.83 19.98
C ARG A 7 3.89 -12.09 19.30
N GLY A 8 4.54 -11.90 18.15
CA GLY A 8 5.21 -12.91 17.36
C GLY A 8 4.77 -12.89 15.90
N MET A 9 5.01 -13.98 15.20
CA MET A 9 4.64 -14.15 13.79
C MET A 9 3.15 -14.44 13.64
N GLN A 10 2.52 -13.78 12.67
CA GLN A 10 1.09 -13.87 12.38
C GLN A 10 0.84 -14.77 11.15
N GLN A 11 -0.42 -15.16 10.90
CA GLN A 11 -0.82 -16.13 9.87
C GLN A 11 -0.66 -15.62 8.44
N ASP A 12 -0.55 -14.31 8.26
CA ASP A 12 -0.20 -13.67 7.00
C ASP A 12 1.32 -13.54 6.80
N TYR A 13 2.11 -14.07 7.74
CA TYR A 13 3.56 -13.92 7.85
C TYR A 13 4.04 -12.49 8.17
N SER A 14 3.18 -11.62 8.68
CA SER A 14 3.62 -10.40 9.35
C SER A 14 4.12 -10.69 10.77
N PHE A 15 4.73 -9.70 11.44
CA PHE A 15 5.22 -9.85 12.80
C PHE A 15 4.82 -8.68 13.71
N HIS A 16 4.28 -9.00 14.88
CA HIS A 16 3.97 -8.03 15.93
C HIS A 16 4.98 -8.16 17.06
N HIS A 17 5.65 -7.06 17.41
CA HIS A 17 6.56 -7.06 18.56
C HIS A 17 5.85 -6.74 19.88
N ARG A 18 4.76 -5.97 19.84
CA ARG A 18 4.04 -5.46 21.01
C ARG A 18 2.53 -5.66 20.85
N THR A 19 1.79 -5.31 21.89
CA THR A 19 0.31 -5.37 21.93
C THR A 19 -0.35 -4.30 21.07
N ASP A 20 0.41 -3.32 20.58
CA ASP A 20 -0.06 -2.32 19.62
C ASP A 20 -0.35 -2.89 18.22
N ARG A 21 0.18 -4.09 17.93
CA ARG A 21 0.04 -4.81 16.65
C ARG A 21 0.51 -3.99 15.44
N VAL A 22 1.46 -3.09 15.67
CA VAL A 22 2.13 -2.35 14.60
C VAL A 22 3.11 -3.28 13.89
N ASN A 23 3.20 -3.17 12.56
CA ASN A 23 4.09 -3.99 11.73
C ASN A 23 5.53 -3.89 12.22
N ASN A 24 6.14 -5.02 12.56
CA ASN A 24 7.55 -5.13 12.93
C ASN A 24 8.24 -6.28 12.18
N THR A 25 7.74 -6.63 10.99
CA THR A 25 8.26 -7.75 10.19
C THR A 25 9.72 -7.56 9.83
N THR A 26 10.11 -6.41 9.28
CA THR A 26 11.50 -6.14 8.87
C THR A 26 12.43 -5.72 10.00
N SER A 27 11.88 -5.46 11.20
CA SER A 27 12.66 -5.05 12.38
C SER A 27 12.89 -6.22 13.35
N TYR A 28 12.00 -6.41 14.32
CA TYR A 28 12.10 -7.48 15.31
C TYR A 28 11.83 -8.86 14.70
N GLY A 29 10.96 -8.93 13.70
CA GLY A 29 10.64 -10.18 13.00
C GLY A 29 11.85 -10.73 12.24
N TYR A 30 12.48 -9.91 11.42
CA TYR A 30 13.65 -10.27 10.64
C TYR A 30 14.92 -10.29 11.49
N GLY A 31 15.34 -9.13 12.01
CA GLY A 31 16.65 -8.96 12.61
C GLY A 31 16.82 -9.60 14.00
N LYS A 32 15.73 -9.93 14.71
CA LYS A 32 15.80 -10.54 16.05
C LYS A 32 15.22 -11.95 16.11
N TYR A 33 14.11 -12.22 15.41
CA TYR A 33 13.49 -13.54 15.41
C TYR A 33 14.07 -14.43 14.32
N ALA A 34 13.87 -14.11 13.04
CA ALA A 34 14.26 -14.98 11.94
C ALA A 34 15.76 -15.25 11.91
N ASN A 35 16.58 -14.18 11.96
CA ASN A 35 18.04 -14.32 11.87
C ASN A 35 18.64 -15.11 13.04
N ALA A 36 18.06 -15.03 14.24
CA ALA A 36 18.49 -15.85 15.36
C ALA A 36 18.20 -17.34 15.11
N PHE A 37 17.00 -17.68 14.62
CA PHE A 37 16.68 -19.07 14.30
C PHE A 37 17.44 -19.59 13.07
N GLY A 38 17.69 -18.75 12.06
CA GLY A 38 18.50 -19.10 10.90
C GLY A 38 19.95 -19.44 11.30
N GLU A 39 20.55 -18.61 12.15
CA GLU A 39 21.88 -18.87 12.71
C GLU A 39 21.94 -20.19 13.50
N TRP A 40 20.98 -20.41 14.41
CA TRP A 40 20.94 -21.67 15.16
C TRP A 40 20.70 -22.87 14.24
N SER A 41 19.83 -22.77 13.24
CA SER A 41 19.56 -23.86 12.31
C SER A 41 20.84 -24.34 11.61
N PHE A 42 21.70 -23.40 11.21
CA PHE A 42 23.01 -23.68 10.65
C PHE A 42 23.96 -24.36 11.63
N TYR A 43 24.06 -23.89 12.88
CA TYR A 43 24.97 -24.48 13.87
C TYR A 43 24.63 -25.91 14.25
N VAL A 44 23.35 -26.26 14.28
CA VAL A 44 22.91 -27.62 14.62
C VAL A 44 22.66 -28.49 13.39
N ALA A 45 22.90 -27.99 12.18
CA ALA A 45 22.75 -28.75 10.94
C ALA A 45 23.58 -30.04 10.99
N ASN A 46 23.00 -31.13 10.48
CA ASN A 46 23.62 -32.47 10.48
C ASN A 46 23.97 -33.03 11.88
N THR A 47 23.40 -32.48 12.94
CA THR A 47 23.51 -33.02 14.30
C THR A 47 22.18 -33.61 14.77
N LYS A 48 22.19 -34.36 15.88
CA LYS A 48 20.95 -34.82 16.55
C LYS A 48 20.05 -33.69 17.07
N TYR A 49 20.53 -32.45 17.07
CA TYR A 49 19.78 -31.26 17.48
C TYR A 49 19.23 -30.46 16.30
N ALA A 50 19.40 -30.95 15.06
CA ALA A 50 18.86 -30.33 13.87
C ALA A 50 17.37 -30.02 14.03
N PHE A 51 16.94 -28.88 13.49
CA PHE A 51 15.52 -28.52 13.52
C PHE A 51 14.72 -29.53 12.72
N SER A 52 13.51 -29.86 13.19
CA SER A 52 12.58 -30.68 12.42
C SER A 52 12.23 -30.00 11.09
N ILE A 53 11.99 -30.79 10.04
CA ILE A 53 11.59 -30.32 8.70
C ILE A 53 10.45 -29.30 8.76
N GLU A 54 9.41 -29.57 9.55
CA GLU A 54 8.27 -28.65 9.70
C GLU A 54 8.68 -27.24 10.18
N LYS A 55 9.64 -27.15 11.10
CA LYS A 55 10.07 -25.86 11.68
C LYS A 55 11.04 -25.10 10.79
N ILE A 56 11.91 -25.80 10.07
CA ILE A 56 12.80 -25.14 9.11
C ILE A 56 11.99 -24.66 7.89
N ASN A 57 11.03 -25.44 7.40
CA ASN A 57 10.14 -25.01 6.31
C ASN A 57 9.33 -23.77 6.70
N HIS A 58 8.78 -23.74 7.92
CA HIS A 58 8.08 -22.56 8.44
C HIS A 58 9.01 -21.33 8.52
N LEU A 59 10.28 -21.50 8.89
CA LEU A 59 11.24 -20.39 8.90
C LEU A 59 11.50 -19.88 7.47
N VAL A 60 11.68 -20.78 6.50
CA VAL A 60 11.83 -20.43 5.08
C VAL A 60 10.60 -19.69 4.56
N ASP A 61 9.39 -20.18 4.84
CA ASP A 61 8.14 -19.51 4.45
C ASP A 61 8.04 -18.12 5.08
N TYR A 62 8.50 -17.93 6.32
CA TYR A 62 8.52 -16.61 6.95
C TYR A 62 9.50 -15.64 6.27
N TYR A 63 10.66 -16.12 5.84
CA TYR A 63 11.60 -15.31 5.05
C TYR A 63 10.99 -14.91 3.71
N LEU A 64 10.55 -15.88 2.91
CA LEU A 64 10.06 -15.65 1.55
C LEU A 64 8.72 -14.91 1.53
N ASP A 65 7.73 -15.39 2.28
CA ASP A 65 6.37 -14.83 2.23
C ASP A 65 6.15 -13.69 3.21
N GLY A 66 6.93 -13.58 4.27
CA GLY A 66 6.81 -12.52 5.27
C GLY A 66 7.76 -11.36 5.00
N ILE A 67 9.05 -11.63 5.18
CA ILE A 67 10.09 -10.61 5.26
C ILE A 67 10.45 -10.06 3.88
N PHE A 68 10.76 -10.93 2.91
CA PHE A 68 11.25 -10.50 1.59
C PHE A 68 10.15 -9.85 0.75
N LYS A 69 8.89 -10.25 0.94
CA LYS A 69 7.72 -9.54 0.41
C LYS A 69 7.44 -8.19 1.10
N GLN A 70 8.18 -7.81 2.13
CA GLN A 70 8.17 -6.49 2.76
C GLN A 70 9.56 -5.83 2.65
N GLN A 71 10.28 -6.14 1.58
CA GLN A 71 11.54 -5.54 1.18
C GLN A 71 11.42 -5.18 -0.29
N VAL A 72 12.02 -4.07 -0.70
CA VAL A 72 12.02 -3.63 -2.10
C VAL A 72 12.78 -4.69 -2.91
N TYR A 73 12.04 -5.47 -3.71
CA TYR A 73 12.53 -6.63 -4.48
C TYR A 73 13.22 -7.73 -3.65
N GLY A 74 12.98 -7.79 -2.33
CA GLY A 74 13.78 -8.65 -1.45
C GLY A 74 15.22 -8.18 -1.22
N VAL A 75 15.62 -7.03 -1.79
CA VAL A 75 16.99 -6.51 -1.81
C VAL A 75 17.18 -5.41 -0.77
N TYR A 76 16.34 -4.37 -0.81
CA TYR A 76 16.49 -3.18 0.04
C TYR A 76 15.41 -3.08 1.11
N THR A 77 15.69 -2.30 2.16
CA THR A 77 14.73 -2.09 3.24
C THR A 77 13.51 -1.30 2.75
N ASP A 78 12.32 -1.86 2.96
CA ASP A 78 11.07 -1.12 2.80
C ASP A 78 10.89 -0.07 3.91
N ILE A 79 10.84 1.20 3.51
CA ILE A 79 10.66 2.33 4.41
C ILE A 79 9.25 2.40 5.00
N SER A 80 8.22 1.80 4.37
CA SER A 80 6.84 1.88 4.84
C SER A 80 6.68 1.21 6.22
N VAL A 81 7.43 0.13 6.44
CA VAL A 81 7.46 -0.65 7.68
C VAL A 81 8.58 -0.23 8.64
N LYS A 82 9.40 0.77 8.27
CA LYS A 82 10.22 1.50 9.26
C LYS A 82 9.29 2.33 10.15
N ASN A 83 9.27 1.97 11.42
CA ASN A 83 8.52 2.69 12.46
C ASN A 83 9.36 3.86 13.00
N ARG A 84 9.55 3.98 14.32
CA ARG A 84 10.30 5.11 14.91
C ARG A 84 11.73 5.22 14.39
N SER A 85 12.33 4.09 14.02
CA SER A 85 13.69 4.02 13.47
C SER A 85 13.86 4.69 12.12
N ILE A 86 12.79 5.16 11.48
CA ILE A 86 12.91 5.99 10.28
C ILE A 86 13.62 7.32 10.57
N SER A 87 13.58 7.81 11.81
CA SER A 87 14.32 9.01 12.22
C SER A 87 15.81 8.77 12.46
N HIS A 88 16.34 7.61 12.09
CA HIS A 88 17.78 7.35 12.10
C HIS A 88 18.35 7.52 10.70
N LYS A 89 19.54 8.11 10.61
CA LYS A 89 20.32 8.09 9.36
C LYS A 89 20.62 6.64 9.00
N SER A 90 20.41 6.27 7.73
CA SER A 90 20.63 4.91 7.22
C SER A 90 21.52 4.92 5.99
N SER A 91 22.19 3.80 5.72
CA SER A 91 22.80 3.52 4.41
C SER A 91 21.76 2.91 3.45
N PHE A 92 22.03 3.00 2.15
CA PHE A 92 21.26 2.33 1.10
C PHE A 92 22.14 1.24 0.50
N GLU A 93 21.99 0.03 1.02
CA GLU A 93 22.79 -1.14 0.64
C GLU A 93 21.88 -2.36 0.52
N PRO A 94 22.18 -3.30 -0.38
CA PRO A 94 21.51 -4.60 -0.40
C PRO A 94 21.63 -5.30 0.95
N HIS A 95 20.57 -6.02 1.34
CA HIS A 95 20.64 -6.92 2.49
C HIS A 95 21.69 -8.02 2.25
N SER A 96 22.28 -8.54 3.34
CA SER A 96 23.27 -9.62 3.27
C SER A 96 22.67 -10.89 2.67
N VAL A 97 23.49 -11.76 2.11
CA VAL A 97 23.08 -13.11 1.68
C VAL A 97 23.33 -14.16 2.76
N THR A 98 24.04 -13.78 3.84
CA THR A 98 24.55 -14.70 4.87
C THR A 98 23.45 -15.54 5.52
N GLU A 99 22.29 -14.96 5.82
CA GLU A 99 21.19 -15.70 6.43
C GLU A 99 20.58 -16.72 5.47
N ILE A 100 20.58 -16.44 4.17
CA ILE A 100 20.07 -17.35 3.16
C ILE A 100 21.05 -18.51 2.96
N ASP A 101 22.35 -18.21 2.85
CA ASP A 101 23.40 -19.23 2.78
C ASP A 101 23.32 -20.20 3.97
N ARG A 102 23.10 -19.66 5.19
CA ARG A 102 22.90 -20.45 6.41
C ARG A 102 21.68 -21.37 6.35
N LEU A 103 20.55 -20.87 5.83
CA LEU A 103 19.34 -21.69 5.65
C LEU A 103 19.59 -22.84 4.67
N LEU A 104 20.27 -22.57 3.55
CA LEU A 104 20.55 -23.55 2.50
C LEU A 104 21.51 -24.67 2.94
N GLN A 105 22.28 -24.46 4.02
CA GLN A 105 23.03 -25.55 4.66
C GLN A 105 22.15 -26.51 5.48
N SER A 106 20.94 -26.08 5.83
CA SER A 106 20.04 -26.79 6.73
C SER A 106 18.82 -27.40 6.03
N THR A 107 18.46 -26.91 4.83
CA THR A 107 17.30 -27.38 4.05
C THR A 107 17.45 -27.02 2.57
N ASP A 108 16.80 -27.78 1.70
CA ASP A 108 16.60 -27.51 0.26
C ASP A 108 15.16 -27.07 -0.07
N TYR A 109 14.30 -26.95 0.94
CA TYR A 109 12.92 -26.49 0.77
C TYR A 109 12.89 -25.06 0.19
N ARG A 110 12.24 -24.91 -0.97
CA ARG A 110 12.14 -23.63 -1.73
C ARG A 110 13.50 -23.02 -2.08
N LYS A 111 14.51 -23.87 -2.31
CA LYS A 111 15.87 -23.49 -2.65
C LYS A 111 15.96 -22.49 -3.81
N ASP A 112 15.24 -22.74 -4.90
CA ASP A 112 15.32 -21.90 -6.11
C ASP A 112 14.93 -20.43 -5.81
N GLU A 113 13.88 -20.22 -5.01
CA GLU A 113 13.44 -18.88 -4.59
C GLU A 113 14.46 -18.20 -3.66
N LEU A 114 15.12 -18.97 -2.80
CA LEU A 114 16.18 -18.45 -1.92
C LEU A 114 17.43 -18.07 -2.73
N GLU A 115 17.83 -18.88 -3.71
CA GLU A 115 18.94 -18.61 -4.62
C GLU A 115 18.66 -17.40 -5.53
N GLU A 116 17.40 -17.19 -5.95
CA GLU A 116 16.99 -15.98 -6.67
C GLU A 116 17.23 -14.72 -5.82
N ILE A 117 16.83 -14.72 -4.54
CA ILE A 117 17.07 -13.58 -3.64
C ILE A 117 18.58 -13.33 -3.43
N ILE A 118 19.40 -14.40 -3.39
CA ILE A 118 20.87 -14.27 -3.35
C ILE A 118 21.36 -13.54 -4.61
N ALA A 119 20.93 -13.98 -5.79
CA ALA A 119 21.34 -13.38 -7.06
C ALA A 119 20.93 -11.90 -7.15
N LEU A 120 19.70 -11.57 -6.75
CA LEU A 120 19.20 -10.20 -6.67
C LEU A 120 20.05 -9.32 -5.74
N ARG A 121 20.38 -9.81 -4.53
CA ARG A 121 21.19 -9.06 -3.56
C ARG A 121 22.64 -8.87 -3.98
N LYS A 122 23.17 -9.75 -4.83
CA LYS A 122 24.51 -9.63 -5.41
C LYS A 122 24.54 -8.78 -6.68
N GLY A 123 23.38 -8.41 -7.24
CA GLY A 123 23.29 -7.75 -8.55
C GLY A 123 23.62 -8.70 -9.71
N GLU A 124 23.44 -10.01 -9.52
CA GLU A 124 23.63 -11.04 -10.54
C GLU A 124 22.34 -11.33 -11.32
N ALA A 125 21.20 -10.82 -10.84
CA ALA A 125 19.89 -10.90 -11.46
C ALA A 125 19.13 -9.57 -11.29
N GLU A 126 18.14 -9.36 -12.15
CA GLU A 126 17.20 -8.23 -12.07
C GLU A 126 15.85 -8.69 -11.51
N PRO A 127 15.11 -7.83 -10.77
CA PRO A 127 13.80 -8.17 -10.26
C PRO A 127 12.85 -8.61 -11.37
N SER A 128 12.21 -9.77 -11.21
CA SER A 128 11.24 -10.31 -12.18
C SER A 128 9.89 -10.68 -11.54
N LEU A 129 9.87 -10.84 -10.22
CA LEU A 129 8.71 -11.32 -9.49
C LEU A 129 7.62 -10.26 -9.43
N SER A 130 6.43 -10.63 -9.90
CA SER A 130 5.19 -9.85 -9.72
C SER A 130 4.32 -10.48 -8.64
N PHE A 131 3.88 -9.67 -7.67
CA PHE A 131 2.91 -10.13 -6.68
C PHE A 131 2.09 -8.98 -6.11
N CYS A 132 0.95 -9.34 -5.54
CA CYS A 132 0.08 -8.48 -4.75
C CYS A 132 -0.23 -9.20 -3.43
N LYS A 133 0.13 -8.58 -2.31
CA LYS A 133 -0.05 -9.18 -0.99
C LYS A 133 -0.59 -8.19 0.03
N PHE A 134 -1.69 -8.58 0.67
CA PHE A 134 -2.21 -7.91 1.85
C PHE A 134 -1.83 -8.68 3.11
N PHE A 135 -1.10 -8.03 4.01
CA PHE A 135 -0.81 -8.50 5.36
C PHE A 135 -1.94 -8.04 6.29
N TRP A 136 -3.04 -8.80 6.28
CA TRP A 136 -4.26 -8.44 7.01
C TRP A 136 -4.03 -8.29 8.52
N GLN A 137 -3.11 -9.03 9.13
CA GLN A 137 -2.90 -8.91 10.58
C GLN A 137 -2.29 -7.57 10.98
N THR A 138 -1.65 -6.85 10.06
CA THR A 138 -0.95 -5.58 10.31
C THR A 138 -1.41 -4.38 9.45
N GLU A 139 -2.48 -4.52 8.65
CA GLU A 139 -3.00 -3.49 7.73
C GLU A 139 -1.94 -2.90 6.77
N HIS A 140 -1.06 -3.76 6.25
CA HIS A 140 -0.03 -3.36 5.29
C HIS A 140 -0.23 -4.10 3.96
N PHE A 141 -0.21 -3.35 2.87
CA PHE A 141 -0.36 -3.87 1.53
C PHE A 141 0.93 -3.64 0.76
N VAL A 142 1.33 -4.65 -0.01
CA VAL A 142 2.51 -4.62 -0.87
C VAL A 142 2.13 -5.07 -2.27
N PHE A 143 2.62 -4.31 -3.24
CA PHE A 143 2.47 -4.59 -4.65
C PHE A 143 3.82 -4.44 -5.34
N GLN A 144 4.22 -5.46 -6.08
CA GLN A 144 5.47 -5.47 -6.80
C GLN A 144 5.25 -5.89 -8.25
N ARG A 145 5.96 -5.21 -9.13
CA ARG A 145 6.22 -5.54 -10.52
C ARG A 145 7.75 -5.55 -10.75
N PRO A 146 8.24 -6.03 -11.90
CA PRO A 146 9.68 -6.04 -12.18
C PRO A 146 10.35 -4.66 -12.09
N ASP A 147 9.58 -3.60 -12.33
CA ASP A 147 10.00 -2.22 -12.52
C ASP A 147 9.62 -1.29 -11.35
N PHE A 148 8.65 -1.67 -10.50
CA PHE A 148 8.32 -0.91 -9.30
C PHE A 148 7.84 -1.74 -8.11
N TYR A 149 8.06 -1.18 -6.93
CA TYR A 149 7.56 -1.66 -5.65
C TYR A 149 6.76 -0.54 -4.98
N THR A 150 5.51 -0.81 -4.62
CA THR A 150 4.64 0.16 -3.95
C THR A 150 3.91 -0.46 -2.77
N THR A 151 3.61 0.35 -1.77
CA THR A 151 2.99 -0.10 -0.52
C THR A 151 1.87 0.80 -0.08
N VAL A 152 0.93 0.28 0.69
CA VAL A 152 -0.04 1.10 1.43
C VAL A 152 0.00 0.70 2.89
N ARG A 153 0.27 1.68 3.77
CA ARG A 153 0.25 1.50 5.22
C ARG A 153 -0.98 2.16 5.83
N MET A 154 -1.77 1.36 6.52
CA MET A 154 -3.03 1.78 7.15
C MET A 154 -3.06 1.38 8.64
N PHE A 155 -4.19 1.64 9.29
CA PHE A 155 -4.55 1.11 10.59
C PHE A 155 -6.06 0.93 10.68
N SER A 156 -6.53 0.17 11.67
CA SER A 156 -7.95 -0.11 11.91
C SER A 156 -8.20 -0.19 13.41
N THR A 157 -9.42 -0.44 13.86
CA THR A 157 -9.69 -0.79 15.27
C THR A 157 -8.86 -1.96 15.81
N ARG A 158 -8.25 -2.76 14.91
CA ARG A 158 -7.47 -3.95 15.25
C ARG A 158 -6.02 -3.62 15.62
N ASN A 159 -5.48 -2.52 15.10
CA ASN A 159 -4.06 -2.16 15.17
C ASN A 159 -3.89 -0.66 15.43
N ARG A 160 -2.85 -0.28 16.18
CA ARG A 160 -2.52 1.15 16.37
C ARG A 160 -1.86 1.71 15.11
N ASN A 161 -1.99 3.02 14.90
CA ASN A 161 -1.37 3.71 13.75
C ASN A 161 0.17 3.61 13.76
N MET A 162 0.77 3.74 14.95
CA MET A 162 2.21 3.85 15.15
C MET A 162 2.64 3.23 16.47
N GLU A 163 3.92 2.89 16.60
CA GLU A 163 4.52 2.48 17.86
C GLU A 163 4.83 3.69 18.75
N VAL A 164 4.95 3.47 20.06
CA VAL A 164 5.43 4.50 20.98
C VAL A 164 6.90 4.85 20.65
N PRO A 165 7.28 6.15 20.63
CA PRO A 165 8.65 6.61 20.39
C PRO A 165 9.58 6.37 21.61
N TYR A 166 9.67 5.13 22.08
CA TYR A 166 10.52 4.78 23.23
C TYR A 166 11.97 5.20 22.96
N ASN A 167 12.56 5.90 23.94
CA ASN A 167 13.94 6.38 23.94
C ASN A 167 14.25 7.50 22.92
N GLY A 168 13.24 8.24 22.45
CA GLY A 168 13.41 9.49 21.68
C GLY A 168 13.35 9.47 20.13
N PRO A 169 13.45 8.34 19.38
CA PRO A 169 13.31 8.39 17.92
C PRO A 169 11.87 8.57 17.44
N GLY A 170 11.72 9.20 16.28
CA GLY A 170 10.47 9.27 15.51
C GLY A 170 9.43 10.27 16.03
N LYS A 171 9.83 11.44 16.56
CA LYS A 171 8.88 12.37 17.21
C LYS A 171 7.85 13.00 16.28
N THR A 172 8.03 12.88 14.97
CA THR A 172 7.17 13.45 13.91
C THR A 172 6.29 12.41 13.21
N THR A 173 6.25 11.17 13.70
CA THR A 173 5.70 10.03 12.94
C THR A 173 4.18 9.83 13.06
N HIS A 174 3.43 10.79 13.61
CA HIS A 174 2.00 10.69 13.93
C HIS A 174 1.12 10.13 12.79
N HIS A 175 1.38 10.57 11.56
CA HIS A 175 0.52 10.30 10.41
C HIS A 175 1.03 9.19 9.47
N ARG A 176 2.06 8.42 9.88
CA ARG A 176 2.70 7.42 9.00
C ARG A 176 1.79 6.27 8.57
N ALA A 177 0.63 6.08 9.19
CA ALA A 177 -0.33 5.06 8.81
C ALA A 177 -1.68 5.64 8.33
N ASP A 178 -1.75 6.94 8.02
CA ASP A 178 -2.98 7.61 7.57
C ASP A 178 -3.26 7.35 6.07
N GLY A 179 -2.94 6.13 5.60
CA GLY A 179 -2.98 5.75 4.19
C GLY A 179 -1.71 6.13 3.43
N THR A 180 -0.55 5.96 4.05
CA THR A 180 0.74 6.27 3.41
C THR A 180 0.98 5.34 2.23
N ASN A 181 1.21 5.91 1.05
CA ASN A 181 1.57 5.18 -0.16
C ASN A 181 2.97 5.58 -0.62
N TYR A 182 3.92 4.66 -0.53
CA TYR A 182 5.28 4.86 -1.02
C TYR A 182 5.51 4.05 -2.28
N LEU A 183 6.08 4.70 -3.29
CA LEU A 183 6.50 4.12 -4.56
C LEU A 183 8.03 4.15 -4.65
N MET A 184 8.63 3.02 -4.98
CA MET A 184 10.05 2.84 -5.16
C MET A 184 10.29 2.15 -6.51
N LEU A 185 11.09 2.77 -7.38
CA LEU A 185 11.59 2.12 -8.60
C LEU A 185 12.87 1.35 -8.26
N LYS A 186 13.78 1.98 -7.51
CA LYS A 186 15.04 1.40 -7.05
C LYS A 186 15.07 1.16 -5.54
N GLY A 187 14.41 2.00 -4.75
CA GLY A 187 14.36 1.89 -3.27
C GLY A 187 15.04 3.04 -2.51
N ASP A 188 15.69 3.97 -3.20
CA ASP A 188 16.41 5.11 -2.61
C ASP A 188 15.68 6.47 -2.80
N GLU A 189 14.46 6.48 -3.33
CA GLU A 189 13.66 7.68 -3.62
C GLU A 189 13.43 8.57 -2.39
N PHE A 190 13.40 7.95 -1.20
CA PHE A 190 13.23 8.60 0.09
C PHE A 190 14.50 8.54 0.96
N HIS A 191 15.66 8.22 0.37
CA HIS A 191 16.86 7.95 1.14
C HIS A 191 17.27 9.15 2.00
N ASN A 192 17.20 9.00 3.33
CA ASN A 192 17.59 10.02 4.31
C ASN A 192 16.90 11.40 4.16
N ILE A 193 15.76 11.47 3.45
CA ILE A 193 14.97 12.70 3.29
C ILE A 193 14.32 13.18 4.60
N TRP A 194 14.30 12.33 5.63
CA TRP A 194 13.50 12.49 6.85
C TRP A 194 13.63 13.81 7.62
N PRO A 195 14.82 14.45 7.69
CA PRO A 195 14.94 15.79 8.28
C PRO A 195 14.30 16.90 7.45
N LEU A 196 14.19 16.70 6.14
CA LEU A 196 13.64 17.64 5.16
C LEU A 196 12.14 17.40 4.90
N TYR A 197 11.64 16.25 5.38
CA TYR A 197 10.31 15.78 5.08
C TYR A 197 9.25 16.61 5.79
N ASP A 198 8.28 17.16 5.06
CA ASP A 198 7.06 17.70 5.65
C ASP A 198 6.21 16.51 6.15
N TRP A 199 6.29 16.28 7.46
CA TRP A 199 5.59 15.19 8.15
C TRP A 199 4.06 15.37 8.21
N GLN A 200 3.53 16.49 7.74
CA GLN A 200 2.09 16.69 7.50
C GLN A 200 1.71 16.51 6.02
N LYS A 201 2.67 16.18 5.15
CA LYS A 201 2.47 15.88 3.72
C LYS A 201 3.14 14.56 3.33
N ILE A 202 2.88 13.50 4.09
CA ILE A 202 3.40 12.17 3.80
C ILE A 202 2.76 11.62 2.51
N SER A 203 3.54 11.03 1.60
CA SER A 203 3.02 10.47 0.34
C SER A 203 1.80 9.56 0.54
N GLY A 204 0.73 9.78 -0.23
CA GLY A 204 -0.53 9.05 -0.19
C GLY A 204 -1.53 9.48 0.90
N THR A 205 -1.09 10.23 1.92
CA THR A 205 -1.93 10.57 3.08
C THR A 205 -2.88 11.73 2.79
N THR A 206 -3.96 11.83 3.59
CA THR A 206 -4.83 13.00 3.65
C THR A 206 -4.77 13.55 5.07
N ILE A 207 -4.16 14.72 5.27
CA ILE A 207 -3.79 15.25 6.59
C ILE A 207 -4.27 16.70 6.75
N MET A 208 -4.82 17.02 7.92
CA MET A 208 -5.10 18.39 8.32
C MET A 208 -3.79 19.12 8.64
N GLN A 209 -3.55 20.25 7.98
CA GLN A 209 -2.35 21.05 8.10
C GLN A 209 -2.44 21.94 9.34
N LYS A 210 -1.64 21.66 10.36
CA LYS A 210 -1.55 22.42 11.61
C LYS A 210 -0.25 23.23 11.68
N PRO A 211 -0.20 24.29 12.50
CA PRO A 211 1.05 25.01 12.77
C PRO A 211 2.14 24.10 13.35
N GLU A 212 1.76 23.14 14.19
CA GLU A 212 2.67 22.20 14.84
C GLU A 212 2.03 20.80 14.95
N LEU A 213 2.89 19.77 14.94
CA LEU A 213 2.47 18.41 15.26
C LEU A 213 2.18 18.27 16.76
N TYR A 214 1.35 17.28 17.11
CA TYR A 214 1.15 16.94 18.52
C TYR A 214 2.45 16.48 19.19
N GLY A 215 2.53 16.58 20.51
CA GLY A 215 3.69 16.10 21.26
C GLY A 215 3.92 14.58 21.14
N PRO A 216 5.12 14.07 21.52
CA PRO A 216 5.48 12.65 21.33
C PRO A 216 4.56 11.63 22.02
N LYS A 217 3.84 12.03 23.08
CA LYS A 217 2.86 11.18 23.78
C LYS A 217 1.60 10.89 22.95
N GLU A 218 1.35 11.69 21.91
CA GLU A 218 0.18 11.59 21.05
C GLU A 218 0.47 10.86 19.74
N ILE A 219 1.68 10.35 19.51
CA ILE A 219 2.06 9.66 18.26
C ILE A 219 1.24 8.40 18.05
N GLN A 220 1.19 7.55 19.07
CA GLN A 220 0.47 6.28 19.03
C GLN A 220 -0.99 6.50 19.43
N LYS A 221 -1.89 6.08 18.55
CA LYS A 221 -3.35 6.12 18.72
C LYS A 221 -3.97 4.80 18.29
N ASP A 222 -5.10 4.48 18.90
CA ASP A 222 -5.96 3.38 18.46
C ASP A 222 -6.72 3.80 17.20
N GLY A 223 -6.93 2.85 16.28
CA GLY A 223 -7.77 3.09 15.11
C GLY A 223 -9.25 3.18 15.44
N LEU A 224 -9.99 3.86 14.56
CA LEU A 224 -11.39 4.24 14.81
C LEU A 224 -12.41 3.54 13.90
N THR A 225 -11.96 2.79 12.90
CA THR A 225 -12.82 2.18 11.87
C THR A 225 -12.42 0.74 11.58
N ASP A 226 -13.41 -0.08 11.20
CA ASP A 226 -13.21 -1.49 10.92
C ASP A 226 -12.96 -1.77 9.42
N PHE A 227 -13.55 -0.97 8.52
CA PHE A 227 -13.50 -1.20 7.08
C PHE A 227 -12.14 -0.76 6.50
N VAL A 228 -11.15 -1.63 6.68
CA VAL A 228 -9.76 -1.44 6.27
C VAL A 228 -9.24 -2.78 5.78
N GLY A 229 -8.86 -2.86 4.50
CA GLY A 229 -8.56 -4.15 3.90
C GLY A 229 -8.24 -4.08 2.42
N ALA A 230 -8.11 -5.25 1.81
CA ALA A 230 -7.83 -5.38 0.40
C ALA A 230 -8.49 -6.63 -0.20
N VAL A 231 -8.83 -6.53 -1.48
CA VAL A 231 -9.15 -7.67 -2.34
C VAL A 231 -7.95 -7.99 -3.23
N THR A 232 -7.55 -9.25 -3.34
CA THR A 232 -6.42 -9.65 -4.19
C THR A 232 -6.51 -11.11 -4.62
N ASP A 233 -6.06 -11.40 -5.85
CA ASP A 233 -5.87 -12.76 -6.36
C ASP A 233 -4.40 -13.23 -6.27
N GLY A 234 -3.53 -12.44 -5.62
CA GLY A 234 -2.10 -12.69 -5.51
C GLY A 234 -1.25 -11.97 -6.57
N VAL A 235 -1.85 -11.43 -7.63
CA VAL A 235 -1.15 -10.69 -8.72
C VAL A 235 -1.67 -9.26 -8.83
N TYR A 236 -2.99 -9.09 -8.77
CA TYR A 236 -3.68 -7.80 -8.76
C TYR A 236 -4.45 -7.61 -7.46
N GLY A 237 -4.86 -6.37 -7.20
CA GLY A 237 -5.72 -6.10 -6.06
C GLY A 237 -6.08 -4.65 -5.91
N ALA A 238 -7.00 -4.40 -4.99
CA ALA A 238 -7.37 -3.07 -4.54
C ALA A 238 -7.38 -3.00 -3.02
N VAL A 239 -7.13 -1.82 -2.49
CA VAL A 239 -7.12 -1.48 -1.07
C VAL A 239 -8.22 -0.47 -0.79
N ALA A 240 -8.92 -0.63 0.33
CA ALA A 240 -9.88 0.35 0.83
C ALA A 240 -9.59 0.71 2.30
N PHE A 241 -9.69 1.99 2.60
CA PHE A 241 -9.50 2.56 3.93
C PHE A 241 -10.61 3.57 4.24
N ASP A 242 -11.55 3.18 5.09
CA ASP A 242 -12.48 4.10 5.74
C ASP A 242 -11.71 4.91 6.80
N PHE A 243 -11.01 5.94 6.35
CA PHE A 243 -10.08 6.69 7.17
C PHE A 243 -10.82 7.64 8.12
N ARG A 244 -10.45 7.56 9.39
CA ARG A 244 -10.71 8.59 10.40
C ARG A 244 -9.42 8.87 11.13
N SER A 245 -8.93 10.10 11.03
CA SER A 245 -7.77 10.54 11.78
C SER A 245 -8.08 10.46 13.27
N PRO A 246 -7.29 9.71 14.06
CA PRO A 246 -7.42 9.70 15.51
C PRO A 246 -6.85 10.95 16.17
N HIS A 247 -6.30 11.87 15.37
CA HIS A 247 -5.72 13.13 15.81
C HIS A 247 -6.60 14.33 15.48
N ASP A 248 -7.19 14.39 14.28
CA ASP A 248 -7.57 15.67 13.67
C ASP A 248 -9.06 15.84 13.30
N MET A 249 -9.95 14.95 13.75
CA MET A 249 -11.38 14.96 13.36
C MET A 249 -11.61 15.03 11.84
N LEU A 250 -10.64 14.55 11.07
CA LEU A 250 -10.66 14.41 9.63
C LEU A 250 -11.11 12.99 9.28
N LYS A 251 -12.03 12.87 8.33
CA LYS A 251 -12.44 11.58 7.75
C LYS A 251 -12.35 11.63 6.23
N ALA A 252 -12.13 10.47 5.60
CA ALA A 252 -12.15 10.28 4.17
C ALA A 252 -12.36 8.81 3.82
N LYS A 253 -12.88 8.51 2.64
CA LYS A 253 -12.80 7.18 2.02
C LYS A 253 -11.63 7.18 1.05
N LYS A 254 -10.64 6.33 1.27
CA LYS A 254 -9.41 6.27 0.46
C LYS A 254 -9.27 4.87 -0.13
N SER A 255 -9.07 4.78 -1.45
CA SER A 255 -8.82 3.50 -2.11
C SER A 255 -7.69 3.58 -3.13
N TRP A 256 -7.03 2.45 -3.34
CA TRP A 256 -5.96 2.27 -4.31
C TRP A 256 -6.24 1.02 -5.15
N PHE A 257 -6.11 1.12 -6.47
CA PHE A 257 -6.46 0.07 -7.43
C PHE A 257 -5.24 -0.25 -8.29
N PHE A 258 -4.69 -1.47 -8.17
CA PHE A 258 -3.37 -1.81 -8.70
C PHE A 258 -3.46 -2.71 -9.93
N PHE A 259 -2.80 -2.27 -11.02
CA PHE A 259 -2.74 -2.93 -12.32
C PHE A 259 -1.26 -3.19 -12.72
N ASP A 260 -0.99 -3.48 -13.99
CA ASP A 260 0.37 -3.85 -14.40
C ASP A 260 1.34 -2.68 -14.44
N GLU A 261 0.98 -1.61 -15.13
CA GLU A 261 1.88 -0.48 -15.41
C GLU A 261 1.48 0.78 -14.62
N GLU A 262 0.31 0.74 -13.96
CA GLU A 262 -0.22 1.86 -13.21
C GLU A 262 -1.04 1.43 -12.00
N TYR A 263 -1.29 2.38 -11.10
CA TYR A 263 -2.30 2.23 -10.07
C TYR A 263 -3.07 3.53 -9.86
N VAL A 264 -4.33 3.41 -9.48
CA VAL A 264 -5.27 4.53 -9.36
C VAL A 264 -5.56 4.80 -7.90
N CYS A 265 -5.51 6.06 -7.50
CA CYS A 265 -5.75 6.52 -6.14
C CYS A 265 -7.01 7.38 -6.10
N LEU A 266 -8.02 6.92 -5.37
CA LEU A 266 -9.28 7.63 -5.21
C LEU A 266 -9.48 8.08 -3.76
N GLY A 267 -10.05 9.28 -3.60
CA GLY A 267 -10.47 9.83 -2.32
C GLY A 267 -11.80 10.54 -2.44
N THR A 268 -12.67 10.35 -1.45
CA THR A 268 -13.96 11.06 -1.37
C THR A 268 -14.43 11.16 0.09
N ASP A 269 -15.58 11.80 0.34
CA ASP A 269 -16.10 12.08 1.68
C ASP A 269 -15.03 12.74 2.57
N ILE A 270 -14.15 13.56 1.98
CA ILE A 270 -13.10 14.26 2.72
C ILE A 270 -13.77 15.39 3.49
N ASN A 271 -13.85 15.19 4.81
CA ASN A 271 -14.53 16.11 5.71
C ASN A 271 -13.66 16.39 6.92
N SER A 272 -13.58 17.66 7.29
CA SER A 272 -12.91 18.09 8.53
C SER A 272 -13.82 19.04 9.29
N ARG A 273 -13.81 18.98 10.63
CA ARG A 273 -14.57 19.91 11.49
C ARG A 273 -13.77 21.17 11.86
N PRO A 274 -12.47 21.07 12.26
CA PRO A 274 -11.65 22.25 12.50
C PRO A 274 -11.53 23.14 11.26
N ASP A 275 -11.41 24.45 11.48
CA ASP A 275 -11.18 25.44 10.42
C ASP A 275 -9.69 25.52 10.07
N LEU A 276 -9.17 24.44 9.52
CA LEU A 276 -7.78 24.29 9.10
C LEU A 276 -7.72 23.63 7.72
N PRO A 277 -6.67 23.92 6.93
CA PRO A 277 -6.53 23.35 5.60
C PRO A 277 -6.32 21.84 5.67
N VAL A 278 -6.79 21.11 4.65
CA VAL A 278 -6.54 19.68 4.49
C VAL A 278 -5.81 19.44 3.18
N ALA A 279 -4.72 18.68 3.22
CA ALA A 279 -3.97 18.31 2.03
C ALA A 279 -4.06 16.80 1.78
N THR A 280 -4.16 16.39 0.52
CA THR A 280 -3.82 15.02 0.11
C THR A 280 -2.53 15.05 -0.66
N THR A 281 -1.48 14.43 -0.13
CA THR A 281 -0.18 14.40 -0.81
C THR A 281 -0.15 13.23 -1.79
N VAL A 282 0.13 13.55 -3.06
CA VAL A 282 0.38 12.56 -4.11
C VAL A 282 1.75 11.94 -3.89
N ASN A 283 2.80 12.76 -3.80
CA ASN A 283 4.14 12.28 -3.46
C ASN A 283 5.00 13.38 -2.82
N GLN A 284 6.03 12.97 -2.08
CA GLN A 284 7.11 13.80 -1.54
C GLN A 284 8.41 12.98 -1.56
N VAL A 285 9.34 13.29 -2.45
CA VAL A 285 10.57 12.49 -2.69
C VAL A 285 11.77 13.40 -2.99
N LEU A 286 12.97 12.82 -2.98
CA LEU A 286 14.16 13.52 -3.46
C LEU A 286 13.99 13.84 -4.95
N MET A 287 14.30 15.08 -5.33
CA MET A 287 14.24 15.52 -6.71
C MET A 287 15.45 14.99 -7.48
N ARG A 288 15.20 14.29 -8.59
CA ARG A 288 16.23 13.62 -9.42
C ARG A 288 16.20 13.99 -10.90
N SER A 289 15.17 14.72 -11.32
CA SER A 289 15.03 15.24 -12.67
C SER A 289 14.31 16.59 -12.63
N GLU A 290 14.34 17.32 -13.74
CA GLU A 290 13.41 18.42 -13.95
C GLU A 290 11.96 17.93 -13.85
N VAL A 291 11.07 18.85 -13.48
CA VAL A 291 9.63 18.59 -13.43
C VAL A 291 8.99 19.09 -14.72
N THR A 292 8.32 18.18 -15.43
CA THR A 292 7.53 18.51 -16.61
C THR A 292 6.06 18.33 -16.29
N ILE A 293 5.21 19.22 -16.81
CA ILE A 293 3.75 19.11 -16.67
C ILE A 293 3.06 19.24 -18.03
N MET A 294 1.86 18.68 -18.15
CA MET A 294 0.90 19.08 -19.17
C MET A 294 -0.16 19.96 -18.51
N GLN A 295 -0.18 21.23 -18.89
CA GLN A 295 -1.13 22.22 -18.38
C GLN A 295 -1.73 22.99 -19.57
N ASN A 296 -3.05 23.15 -19.59
CA ASN A 296 -3.75 23.83 -20.69
C ASN A 296 -3.34 23.27 -22.08
N ASP A 297 -3.28 21.94 -22.21
CA ASP A 297 -2.84 21.19 -23.39
C ASP A 297 -1.43 21.57 -23.90
N LYS A 298 -0.58 22.10 -23.02
CA LYS A 298 0.81 22.42 -23.32
C LYS A 298 1.75 21.72 -22.35
N THR A 299 2.75 21.06 -22.90
CA THR A 299 3.87 20.51 -22.14
C THR A 299 4.82 21.62 -21.73
N ILE A 300 5.07 21.77 -20.43
CA ILE A 300 5.89 22.84 -19.85
C ILE A 300 6.88 22.23 -18.86
N LYS A 301 8.16 22.59 -19.00
CA LYS A 301 9.16 22.36 -17.95
C LYS A 301 9.07 23.46 -16.91
N LEU A 302 8.88 23.08 -15.65
CA LEU A 302 8.71 24.05 -14.57
C LEU A 302 10.05 24.57 -14.04
N PRO A 303 10.21 25.88 -13.81
CA PRO A 303 11.32 26.38 -12.99
C PRO A 303 11.18 25.88 -11.55
N LYS A 304 12.24 25.99 -10.73
CA LYS A 304 12.20 25.64 -9.30
C LYS A 304 11.34 26.60 -8.48
N GLY A 305 10.74 26.12 -7.39
CA GLY A 305 9.93 26.90 -6.44
C GLY A 305 8.61 26.24 -6.06
N ASN A 306 7.80 26.93 -5.25
CA ASN A 306 6.50 26.46 -4.77
C ASN A 306 5.35 27.25 -5.42
N ARG A 307 4.36 26.56 -5.98
CA ARG A 307 3.20 27.20 -6.62
C ARG A 307 1.95 26.32 -6.63
N GLU A 308 0.83 26.98 -6.87
CA GLU A 308 -0.41 26.34 -7.30
C GLU A 308 -0.49 26.34 -8.83
N LEU A 309 -1.00 25.26 -9.40
CA LEU A 309 -1.16 25.04 -10.84
C LEU A 309 -2.58 24.57 -11.09
N ASN A 310 -3.29 25.24 -11.99
CA ASN A 310 -4.63 24.87 -12.43
C ASN A 310 -4.58 24.10 -13.75
N ASP A 311 -5.65 23.40 -14.10
CA ASP A 311 -5.83 22.71 -15.39
C ASP A 311 -4.65 21.79 -15.76
N VAL A 312 -4.11 21.09 -14.76
CA VAL A 312 -3.00 20.15 -14.94
C VAL A 312 -3.56 18.78 -15.30
N LYS A 313 -3.12 18.23 -16.44
CA LYS A 313 -3.48 16.87 -16.89
C LYS A 313 -2.50 15.82 -16.40
N TRP A 314 -1.22 16.12 -16.37
CA TRP A 314 -0.23 15.24 -15.75
C TRP A 314 1.02 15.99 -15.28
N VAL A 315 1.73 15.37 -14.34
CA VAL A 315 3.05 15.77 -13.85
C VAL A 315 4.03 14.61 -14.06
N TYR A 316 5.26 14.91 -14.45
CA TYR A 316 6.34 13.95 -14.64
C TYR A 316 7.55 14.33 -13.79
N GLN A 317 8.09 13.38 -13.03
CA GLN A 317 9.33 13.54 -12.27
C GLN A 317 9.98 12.17 -12.02
N ASP A 318 11.28 12.05 -12.29
CA ASP A 318 12.11 10.85 -12.06
C ASP A 318 11.48 9.54 -12.53
N LYS A 319 11.08 9.50 -13.81
CA LYS A 319 10.40 8.37 -14.45
C LYS A 319 9.05 7.99 -13.83
N ILE A 320 8.45 8.88 -13.07
CA ILE A 320 7.11 8.68 -12.50
C ILE A 320 6.16 9.71 -13.10
N GLY A 321 5.10 9.21 -13.72
CA GLY A 321 3.97 10.01 -14.17
C GLY A 321 2.85 10.04 -13.14
N TYR A 322 2.25 11.21 -12.97
CA TYR A 322 1.03 11.41 -12.19
C TYR A 322 -0.02 12.00 -13.11
N ILE A 323 -0.99 11.19 -13.56
CA ILE A 323 -2.07 11.61 -14.45
C ILE A 323 -3.28 11.98 -13.61
N PHE A 324 -3.92 13.10 -13.95
CA PHE A 324 -5.21 13.51 -13.41
C PHE A 324 -6.28 13.19 -14.47
N PRO A 325 -7.16 12.20 -14.20
CA PRO A 325 -8.18 11.76 -15.16
C PRO A 325 -9.06 12.89 -15.70
N GLU A 326 -9.29 13.88 -14.84
CA GLU A 326 -9.85 15.18 -15.17
C GLU A 326 -8.80 16.25 -14.83
N PRO A 327 -8.62 17.30 -15.65
CA PRO A 327 -7.70 18.38 -15.35
C PRO A 327 -7.93 18.94 -13.95
N ALA A 328 -6.86 19.05 -13.16
CA ALA A 328 -6.95 19.35 -11.74
C ALA A 328 -6.16 20.59 -11.32
N THR A 329 -6.61 21.22 -10.23
CA THR A 329 -5.80 22.16 -9.46
C THR A 329 -4.95 21.40 -8.45
N ILE A 330 -3.63 21.59 -8.55
CA ILE A 330 -2.65 20.97 -7.67
C ILE A 330 -1.65 22.00 -7.16
N ASN A 331 -1.00 21.66 -6.06
CA ASN A 331 0.13 22.41 -5.55
C ASN A 331 1.41 21.58 -5.74
N LEU A 332 2.48 22.27 -6.14
CA LEU A 332 3.75 21.65 -6.50
C LEU A 332 4.90 22.48 -5.93
N SER A 333 5.80 21.81 -5.20
CA SER A 333 7.08 22.34 -4.76
C SER A 333 8.21 21.50 -5.37
N ASN A 334 9.16 22.14 -6.03
CA ASN A 334 10.36 21.53 -6.59
C ASN A 334 11.59 22.39 -6.28
N GLN A 335 11.94 22.49 -5.00
CA GLN A 335 12.93 23.42 -4.49
C GLN A 335 13.82 22.77 -3.43
N VAL A 336 14.84 23.50 -2.97
CA VAL A 336 15.70 23.08 -1.87
C VAL A 336 14.92 23.18 -0.56
N GLU A 337 14.89 22.09 0.19
CA GLU A 337 14.37 22.03 1.56
C GLU A 337 15.52 21.84 2.54
N GLN A 338 15.35 22.33 3.77
CA GLN A 338 16.38 22.30 4.82
C GLN A 338 15.84 21.73 6.13
N GLY A 339 16.69 21.07 6.90
CA GLY A 339 16.32 20.52 8.20
C GLY A 339 17.48 19.85 8.92
N ARG A 340 17.25 19.38 10.14
CA ARG A 340 18.27 18.69 10.96
C ARG A 340 17.75 17.36 11.48
N TRP A 341 18.65 16.41 11.67
CA TRP A 341 18.28 15.14 12.32
C TRP A 341 17.79 15.37 13.77
N SER A 342 18.32 16.37 14.48
CA SER A 342 17.86 16.77 15.82
C SER A 342 16.38 17.21 15.86
N ASP A 343 15.83 17.62 14.71
CA ASP A 343 14.45 18.12 14.63
C ASP A 343 13.43 16.97 14.60
N ILE A 344 13.86 15.73 14.36
CA ILE A 344 12.98 14.56 14.23
C ILE A 344 13.24 13.44 15.26
N THR A 345 14.23 13.62 16.12
CA THR A 345 14.52 12.68 17.22
C THR A 345 15.11 13.37 18.45
N ASP A 346 14.82 12.83 19.63
CA ASP A 346 15.39 13.23 20.92
C ASP A 346 16.53 12.29 21.39
N GLN A 347 17.11 11.52 20.46
CA GLN A 347 18.27 10.70 20.77
C GLN A 347 19.48 11.57 21.13
N LYS A 348 20.35 11.05 22.02
CA LYS A 348 21.59 11.73 22.39
C LYS A 348 22.60 11.68 21.24
N ASN A 349 23.46 12.69 21.15
CA ASN A 349 24.55 12.79 20.17
C ASN A 349 24.09 12.81 18.71
N ILE A 350 22.89 13.34 18.45
CA ILE A 350 22.37 13.53 17.09
C ILE A 350 22.95 14.81 16.50
N SER A 351 23.23 14.79 15.20
CA SER A 351 23.73 15.96 14.48
C SER A 351 22.70 17.09 14.47
N GLU A 352 23.17 18.29 14.81
CA GLU A 352 22.43 19.56 14.71
C GLU A 352 22.79 20.33 13.42
N GLU A 353 23.60 19.72 12.54
CA GLU A 353 23.95 20.29 11.25
C GLU A 353 22.70 20.40 10.36
N ILE A 354 22.55 21.57 9.73
CA ILE A 354 21.52 21.78 8.71
C ILE A 354 21.95 21.02 7.46
N ILE A 355 21.11 20.09 7.01
CA ILE A 355 21.25 19.46 5.70
C ILE A 355 20.31 20.15 4.71
N SER A 356 20.62 20.05 3.41
CA SER A 356 19.84 20.67 2.34
C SER A 356 19.84 19.75 1.13
N GLU A 357 18.66 19.43 0.60
CA GLU A 357 18.49 18.67 -0.63
C GLU A 357 17.33 19.24 -1.44
N GLU A 358 17.28 18.92 -2.72
CA GLU A 358 16.13 19.26 -3.57
C GLU A 358 15.03 18.22 -3.37
N VAL A 359 13.81 18.70 -3.08
CA VAL A 359 12.64 17.86 -2.81
C VAL A 359 11.54 18.19 -3.81
N PHE A 360 10.97 17.13 -4.39
CA PHE A 360 9.74 17.20 -5.16
C PHE A 360 8.55 16.86 -4.26
N MET A 361 7.56 17.75 -4.20
CA MET A 361 6.33 17.55 -3.44
C MET A 361 5.11 17.96 -4.28
N LEU A 362 4.12 17.08 -4.39
CA LEU A 362 2.90 17.24 -5.17
C LEU A 362 1.68 16.91 -4.31
N TRP A 363 0.70 17.81 -4.21
CA TRP A 363 -0.48 17.58 -3.39
C TRP A 363 -1.72 18.32 -3.90
N PHE A 364 -2.89 17.82 -3.49
CA PHE A 364 -4.16 18.53 -3.57
C PHE A 364 -4.39 19.33 -2.29
N ASN A 365 -4.83 20.58 -2.43
CA ASN A 365 -5.33 21.38 -1.32
C ASN A 365 -6.86 21.37 -1.32
N HIS A 366 -7.47 20.79 -0.29
CA HIS A 366 -8.93 20.71 -0.13
C HIS A 366 -9.53 21.94 0.57
N GLY A 367 -8.70 22.96 0.83
CA GLY A 367 -9.10 24.16 1.55
C GLY A 367 -9.34 23.91 3.03
N ASN A 368 -9.85 24.94 3.71
CA ASN A 368 -10.19 24.87 5.13
C ASN A 368 -11.54 24.19 5.32
N ARG A 369 -11.63 23.30 6.33
CA ARG A 369 -12.88 22.61 6.68
C ARG A 369 -13.61 22.05 5.45
N PRO A 370 -12.97 21.18 4.65
CA PRO A 370 -13.63 20.58 3.50
C PRO A 370 -14.93 19.87 3.93
N ASP A 371 -15.92 19.90 3.04
CA ASP A 371 -17.19 19.21 3.16
C ASP A 371 -17.40 18.40 1.87
N ASN A 372 -17.33 17.07 2.00
CA ASN A 372 -17.40 16.11 0.88
C ASN A 372 -16.42 16.39 -0.27
N ALA A 373 -15.20 16.85 0.02
CA ALA A 373 -14.17 16.98 -1.01
C ALA A 373 -13.69 15.61 -1.50
N SER A 374 -13.06 15.59 -2.67
CA SER A 374 -12.60 14.37 -3.34
C SER A 374 -11.30 14.60 -4.12
N TYR A 375 -10.58 13.53 -4.43
CA TYR A 375 -9.46 13.54 -5.36
C TYR A 375 -9.46 12.26 -6.20
N GLN A 376 -8.78 12.33 -7.35
CA GLN A 376 -8.45 11.18 -8.17
C GLN A 376 -7.14 11.43 -8.92
N TYR A 377 -6.27 10.43 -8.95
CA TYR A 377 -5.04 10.47 -9.75
C TYR A 377 -4.58 9.05 -10.08
N ILE A 378 -3.85 8.91 -11.18
CA ILE A 378 -3.22 7.68 -11.63
C ILE A 378 -1.72 7.86 -11.50
N VAL A 379 -1.04 6.89 -10.90
CA VAL A 379 0.42 6.86 -10.81
C VAL A 379 0.95 5.86 -11.82
N VAL A 380 1.91 6.28 -12.63
CA VAL A 380 2.55 5.49 -13.69
C VAL A 380 4.05 5.40 -13.39
N PRO A 381 4.50 4.32 -12.74
CA PRO A 381 5.91 4.07 -12.45
C PRO A 381 6.73 3.75 -13.72
N ASP A 382 8.05 3.90 -13.65
CA ASP A 382 9.05 3.60 -14.69
C ASP A 382 8.64 3.95 -16.14
N VAL A 383 8.11 5.16 -16.32
CA VAL A 383 7.65 5.68 -17.62
C VAL A 383 8.58 6.77 -18.11
N SER A 384 8.80 6.90 -19.42
CA SER A 384 9.44 8.10 -19.98
C SER A 384 8.46 9.26 -20.12
N GLU A 385 8.97 10.50 -20.19
CA GLU A 385 8.13 11.69 -20.43
C GLU A 385 7.32 11.56 -21.75
N GLN A 386 7.93 10.99 -22.79
CA GLN A 386 7.27 10.79 -24.08
C GLN A 386 6.15 9.75 -23.99
N GLU A 387 6.42 8.59 -23.39
CA GLU A 387 5.39 7.53 -23.21
C GLU A 387 4.24 8.03 -22.33
N LEU A 388 4.53 8.81 -21.29
CA LEU A 388 3.49 9.44 -20.47
C LEU A 388 2.62 10.37 -21.30
N MET A 389 3.25 11.23 -22.11
CA MET A 389 2.53 12.15 -22.99
C MET A 389 1.59 11.40 -23.96
N GLU A 390 2.09 10.34 -24.61
CA GLU A 390 1.32 9.54 -25.58
C GLU A 390 0.17 8.78 -24.91
N SER A 391 0.45 8.13 -23.78
CA SER A 391 -0.49 7.25 -23.08
C SER A 391 -1.48 7.98 -22.14
N SER A 392 -1.25 9.26 -21.84
CA SER A 392 -2.16 10.05 -20.99
C SER A 392 -3.43 10.54 -21.72
N SER A 393 -3.50 10.40 -23.05
CA SER A 393 -4.60 10.93 -23.84
C SER A 393 -5.96 10.29 -23.50
N ASP A 394 -5.97 8.98 -23.24
CA ASP A 394 -7.13 8.15 -22.88
C ASP A 394 -7.05 7.62 -21.43
N ASN A 395 -6.29 8.32 -20.57
CA ASN A 395 -6.04 7.90 -19.19
C ASN A 395 -5.49 6.47 -19.08
N ARG A 396 -4.71 6.01 -20.07
CA ARG A 396 -4.17 4.64 -20.12
C ARG A 396 -5.24 3.55 -20.05
N ASN A 397 -6.39 3.78 -20.69
CA ASN A 397 -7.51 2.83 -20.70
C ASN A 397 -8.13 2.57 -19.30
N ILE A 398 -7.96 3.51 -18.37
CA ILE A 398 -8.58 3.48 -17.05
C ILE A 398 -9.91 4.24 -17.06
N ASP A 399 -10.97 3.55 -16.66
CA ASP A 399 -12.27 4.15 -16.36
C ASP A 399 -12.48 4.21 -14.84
N ILE A 400 -12.70 5.42 -14.32
CA ILE A 400 -13.19 5.60 -12.95
C ILE A 400 -14.72 5.52 -13.00
N ILE A 401 -15.26 4.34 -12.70
CA ILE A 401 -16.69 4.05 -12.73
C ILE A 401 -17.42 4.77 -11.60
N SER A 402 -16.80 4.85 -10.42
CA SER A 402 -17.40 5.52 -9.26
C SER A 402 -16.34 6.05 -8.31
N ASN A 403 -16.58 7.25 -7.76
CA ASN A 403 -15.80 7.83 -6.66
C ASN A 403 -16.74 8.49 -5.63
N THR A 404 -17.63 7.69 -5.05
CA THR A 404 -18.65 8.15 -4.08
C THR A 404 -18.37 7.62 -2.69
N SER A 405 -19.02 8.20 -1.67
CA SER A 405 -18.86 7.79 -0.27
C SER A 405 -19.34 6.36 0.01
N ASP A 406 -20.11 5.81 -0.93
CA ASP A 406 -20.71 4.48 -0.88
C ASP A 406 -19.89 3.45 -1.66
N ILE A 407 -19.43 3.82 -2.86
CA ILE A 407 -18.71 2.92 -3.79
C ILE A 407 -17.57 3.69 -4.45
N GLN A 408 -16.39 3.06 -4.47
CA GLN A 408 -15.27 3.45 -5.33
C GLN A 408 -14.96 2.29 -6.27
N ALA A 409 -14.91 2.54 -7.58
CA ALA A 409 -14.73 1.49 -8.57
C ALA A 409 -13.91 1.99 -9.76
N VAL A 410 -12.95 1.16 -10.19
CA VAL A 410 -12.04 1.44 -11.29
C VAL A 410 -11.95 0.23 -12.21
N LYS A 411 -11.94 0.47 -13.51
CA LYS A 411 -11.76 -0.56 -14.53
C LYS A 411 -10.57 -0.24 -15.41
N ASN A 412 -9.69 -1.22 -15.60
CA ASN A 412 -8.69 -1.21 -16.66
C ASN A 412 -9.24 -1.98 -17.86
N ASN A 413 -9.51 -1.29 -18.96
CA ASN A 413 -10.11 -1.87 -20.16
C ASN A 413 -9.16 -2.79 -20.92
N LYS A 414 -7.85 -2.48 -20.94
CA LYS A 414 -6.82 -3.31 -21.59
C LYS A 414 -6.72 -4.69 -20.92
N LEU A 415 -6.78 -4.74 -19.60
CA LEU A 415 -6.70 -5.97 -18.82
C LEU A 415 -8.05 -6.67 -18.64
N GLY A 416 -9.16 -5.97 -18.89
CA GLY A 416 -10.50 -6.45 -18.57
C GLY A 416 -10.68 -6.68 -17.07
N ILE A 417 -10.03 -5.88 -16.22
CA ILE A 417 -10.10 -6.02 -14.76
C ILE A 417 -10.88 -4.83 -14.20
N CYS A 418 -11.88 -5.10 -13.37
CA CYS A 418 -12.56 -4.07 -12.57
C CYS A 418 -12.42 -4.39 -11.08
N GLN A 419 -12.07 -3.38 -10.30
CA GLN A 419 -11.81 -3.48 -8.87
C GLN A 419 -12.70 -2.48 -8.13
N LEU A 420 -13.30 -2.91 -7.01
CA LEU A 420 -14.40 -2.20 -6.35
C LEU A 420 -14.28 -2.26 -4.83
N ALA A 421 -14.58 -1.12 -4.19
CA ALA A 421 -14.77 -0.98 -2.75
C ALA A 421 -16.20 -0.53 -2.47
N PHE A 422 -17.00 -1.38 -1.83
CA PHE A 422 -18.35 -1.09 -1.34
C PHE A 422 -18.26 -0.74 0.15
N TYR A 423 -18.34 0.54 0.49
CA TYR A 423 -18.40 1.00 1.89
C TYR A 423 -19.78 0.74 2.52
N LYS A 424 -20.79 0.52 1.68
CA LYS A 424 -22.11 -0.01 2.05
C LYS A 424 -22.68 -0.82 0.89
N ALA A 425 -23.79 -1.51 1.12
CA ALA A 425 -24.51 -2.22 0.08
C ALA A 425 -24.89 -1.30 -1.09
N GLY A 426 -24.77 -1.79 -2.32
CA GLY A 426 -25.06 -1.01 -3.52
C GLY A 426 -24.80 -1.77 -4.80
N GLU A 427 -25.06 -1.10 -5.93
CA GLU A 427 -24.94 -1.65 -7.28
C GLU A 427 -24.09 -0.68 -8.13
N VAL A 428 -23.27 -1.24 -9.02
CA VAL A 428 -22.53 -0.48 -10.01
C VAL A 428 -22.68 -1.10 -11.40
N ASP A 429 -22.69 -0.26 -12.44
CA ASP A 429 -22.57 -0.69 -13.83
C ASP A 429 -21.09 -0.75 -14.21
N ILE A 430 -20.61 -1.94 -14.56
CA ILE A 430 -19.21 -2.21 -14.90
C ILE A 430 -18.94 -1.84 -16.35
N SER A 431 -19.83 -2.26 -17.25
CA SER A 431 -19.78 -1.96 -18.68
C SER A 431 -20.96 -2.56 -19.42
N ASN A 432 -21.52 -1.83 -20.39
CA ASN A 432 -22.53 -2.33 -21.33
C ASN A 432 -23.70 -3.07 -20.66
N GLY A 433 -24.14 -2.61 -19.47
CA GLY A 433 -25.24 -3.22 -18.71
C GLY A 433 -24.86 -4.42 -17.85
N LEU A 434 -23.58 -4.81 -17.83
CA LEU A 434 -23.03 -5.72 -16.82
C LEU A 434 -23.00 -4.99 -15.48
N LYS A 435 -23.82 -5.45 -14.54
CA LYS A 435 -23.94 -4.89 -13.21
C LYS A 435 -23.33 -5.83 -12.19
N LEU A 436 -22.77 -5.23 -11.14
CA LEU A 436 -22.38 -5.95 -9.94
C LEU A 436 -23.03 -5.25 -8.75
N ARG A 437 -23.81 -6.02 -8.00
CA ARG A 437 -24.47 -5.58 -6.77
C ARG A 437 -23.93 -6.38 -5.59
N MET A 438 -23.61 -5.69 -4.50
CA MET A 438 -23.23 -6.30 -3.23
C MET A 438 -24.26 -5.92 -2.17
N GLU A 439 -24.80 -6.90 -1.44
CA GLU A 439 -25.83 -6.68 -0.41
C GLU A 439 -25.26 -6.22 0.94
N SER A 440 -23.96 -5.96 1.01
CA SER A 440 -23.23 -5.54 2.20
C SER A 440 -22.09 -4.60 1.84
N GLN A 441 -21.38 -4.09 2.84
CA GLN A 441 -20.02 -3.60 2.62
C GLN A 441 -19.10 -4.77 2.21
N GLY A 442 -18.06 -4.49 1.45
CA GLY A 442 -17.06 -5.47 1.03
C GLY A 442 -16.22 -4.96 -0.13
N MET A 443 -15.31 -5.79 -0.63
CA MET A 443 -14.55 -5.49 -1.85
C MET A 443 -14.70 -6.61 -2.86
N ALA A 444 -14.70 -6.24 -4.13
CA ALA A 444 -14.75 -7.16 -5.25
C ALA A 444 -13.69 -6.81 -6.29
N MET A 445 -13.17 -7.83 -6.96
CA MET A 445 -12.35 -7.69 -8.16
C MET A 445 -12.84 -8.72 -9.17
N ILE A 446 -13.19 -8.26 -10.37
CA ILE A 446 -13.63 -9.10 -11.46
C ILE A 446 -12.61 -9.07 -12.59
N LYS A 447 -12.39 -10.23 -13.22
CA LYS A 447 -11.64 -10.37 -14.46
C LYS A 447 -12.59 -10.82 -15.55
N MET A 448 -12.61 -10.08 -16.64
CA MET A 448 -13.46 -10.30 -17.81
C MET A 448 -12.78 -11.21 -18.82
N LYS A 449 -13.59 -11.95 -19.58
CA LYS A 449 -13.21 -12.67 -20.79
C LYS A 449 -14.24 -12.37 -21.87
N GLY A 450 -13.90 -11.45 -22.77
CA GLY A 450 -14.90 -10.79 -23.61
C GLY A 450 -15.88 -10.00 -22.71
N ASP A 451 -17.17 -10.16 -22.95
CA ASP A 451 -18.22 -9.44 -22.21
C ASP A 451 -18.71 -10.16 -20.94
N ARG A 452 -18.10 -11.30 -20.57
CA ARG A 452 -18.49 -12.09 -19.40
C ARG A 452 -17.42 -12.07 -18.31
N ILE A 453 -17.85 -12.24 -17.06
CA ILE A 453 -16.95 -12.38 -15.93
C ILE A 453 -16.37 -13.80 -15.94
N GLU A 454 -15.04 -13.93 -15.96
CA GLU A 454 -14.30 -15.20 -15.85
C GLU A 454 -13.94 -15.51 -14.40
N LYS A 455 -13.57 -14.48 -13.63
CA LYS A 455 -13.21 -14.62 -12.23
C LYS A 455 -13.81 -13.51 -11.39
N LEU A 456 -14.29 -13.88 -10.21
CA LEU A 456 -14.78 -12.98 -9.17
C LEU A 456 -13.96 -13.23 -7.90
N THR A 457 -13.25 -12.22 -7.42
CA THR A 457 -12.54 -12.25 -6.14
C THR A 457 -13.23 -11.30 -5.16
N VAL A 458 -13.44 -11.75 -3.93
CA VAL A 458 -14.16 -10.99 -2.91
C VAL A 458 -13.42 -11.01 -1.58
N SER A 459 -13.61 -9.97 -0.77
CA SER A 459 -13.12 -9.92 0.60
C SER A 459 -14.00 -9.04 1.48
N ASP A 460 -13.91 -9.24 2.80
CA ASP A 460 -14.51 -8.36 3.80
C ASP A 460 -13.41 -7.61 4.59
N PRO A 461 -13.15 -6.33 4.26
CA PRO A 461 -12.24 -5.47 5.02
C PRO A 461 -12.60 -5.33 6.52
N SER A 462 -13.88 -5.44 6.87
CA SER A 462 -14.33 -5.30 8.26
C SER A 462 -14.02 -6.51 9.13
N ARG A 463 -13.87 -7.69 8.52
CA ARG A 463 -13.65 -8.99 9.17
C ARG A 463 -14.78 -9.39 10.11
N LYS A 464 -16.00 -9.04 9.75
CA LYS A 464 -17.22 -9.31 10.53
C LYS A 464 -18.21 -10.19 9.78
N LEU A 465 -18.10 -10.28 8.46
CA LEU A 465 -18.98 -11.07 7.64
C LEU A 465 -18.52 -12.52 7.58
N SER A 466 -19.46 -13.44 7.79
CA SER A 466 -19.26 -14.87 7.49
C SER A 466 -19.50 -15.16 6.01
N ARG A 467 -20.33 -14.36 5.34
CA ARG A 467 -20.68 -14.49 3.93
C ARG A 467 -20.80 -13.14 3.25
N ILE A 468 -20.54 -13.12 1.95
CA ILE A 468 -20.89 -12.02 1.05
C ILE A 468 -21.90 -12.54 0.02
N MET A 469 -22.91 -11.72 -0.27
CA MET A 469 -23.91 -11.95 -1.31
C MET A 469 -23.68 -10.95 -2.42
N ILE A 470 -23.44 -11.45 -3.63
CA ILE A 470 -23.19 -10.64 -4.82
C ILE A 470 -24.12 -11.08 -5.93
N THR A 471 -24.79 -10.12 -6.56
CA THR A 471 -25.55 -10.35 -7.78
C THR A 471 -24.77 -9.79 -8.95
N VAL A 472 -24.53 -10.61 -9.97
CA VAL A 472 -23.91 -10.21 -11.24
C VAL A 472 -24.89 -10.38 -12.39
N SER A 473 -24.81 -9.54 -13.43
CA SER A 473 -25.53 -9.83 -14.68
C SER A 473 -25.03 -11.13 -15.30
N ASP A 474 -25.86 -11.75 -16.13
CA ASP A 474 -25.72 -13.07 -16.74
C ASP A 474 -25.98 -14.26 -15.82
N ILE A 475 -26.16 -15.41 -16.47
CA ILE A 475 -26.45 -16.71 -15.87
C ILE A 475 -25.15 -17.49 -15.69
N TYR A 476 -24.82 -17.79 -14.43
CA TYR A 476 -23.71 -18.65 -14.02
C TYR A 476 -24.24 -19.81 -13.19
N ASN A 477 -23.86 -21.03 -13.56
CA ASN A 477 -24.22 -22.26 -12.84
C ASN A 477 -22.95 -22.85 -12.24
N VAL A 478 -22.50 -22.26 -11.11
CA VAL A 478 -21.27 -22.66 -10.43
C VAL A 478 -21.52 -22.96 -8.96
N GLU A 479 -20.82 -23.95 -8.46
CA GLU A 479 -20.81 -24.35 -7.05
C GLU A 479 -19.39 -24.80 -6.70
N GLY A 480 -18.96 -24.53 -5.47
CA GLY A 480 -17.70 -24.99 -4.91
C GLY A 480 -17.79 -25.07 -3.39
N ASP A 481 -16.72 -25.52 -2.74
CA ASP A 481 -16.71 -25.80 -1.30
C ASP A 481 -17.15 -24.60 -0.42
N ASN A 482 -16.97 -23.38 -0.91
CA ASN A 482 -17.24 -22.14 -0.19
C ASN A 482 -18.07 -21.12 -0.99
N TYR A 483 -18.75 -21.54 -2.05
CA TYR A 483 -19.68 -20.67 -2.79
C TYR A 483 -20.75 -21.46 -3.54
N ILE A 484 -21.90 -20.83 -3.74
CA ILE A 484 -22.99 -21.37 -4.55
C ILE A 484 -23.68 -20.25 -5.32
N ALA A 485 -23.99 -20.53 -6.59
CA ALA A 485 -24.71 -19.61 -7.48
C ALA A 485 -26.19 -20.00 -7.62
N PHE A 486 -27.05 -18.99 -7.60
CA PHE A 486 -28.49 -19.07 -7.82
C PHE A 486 -28.87 -18.19 -9.03
N PRO A 487 -28.87 -18.75 -10.25
CA PRO A 487 -29.24 -18.01 -11.44
C PRO A 487 -30.76 -17.74 -11.52
N ASP A 488 -31.12 -16.50 -11.87
CA ASP A 488 -32.48 -16.07 -12.20
C ASP A 488 -32.59 -15.78 -13.70
N ASN A 489 -33.10 -16.76 -14.44
CA ASN A 489 -33.29 -16.66 -15.90
C ASN A 489 -34.29 -15.56 -16.31
N ASN A 490 -35.20 -15.13 -15.42
CA ASN A 490 -36.16 -14.08 -15.75
C ASN A 490 -35.51 -12.69 -15.74
N GLN A 491 -34.52 -12.50 -14.87
CA GLN A 491 -33.81 -11.23 -14.73
C GLN A 491 -32.45 -11.20 -15.44
N ASN A 492 -32.03 -12.33 -16.03
CA ASN A 492 -30.70 -12.54 -16.60
C ASN A 492 -29.58 -12.12 -15.63
N ASN A 493 -29.67 -12.58 -14.38
CA ASN A 493 -28.67 -12.33 -13.36
C ASN A 493 -28.44 -13.58 -12.49
N THR A 494 -27.36 -13.56 -11.72
CA THR A 494 -27.01 -14.65 -10.81
C THR A 494 -26.64 -14.08 -9.45
N LEU A 495 -27.34 -14.53 -8.40
CA LEU A 495 -26.94 -14.32 -7.02
C LEU A 495 -25.90 -15.37 -6.63
N ILE A 496 -24.73 -14.94 -6.20
CA ILE A 496 -23.64 -15.78 -5.72
C ILE A 496 -23.48 -15.53 -4.21
N ILE A 497 -23.59 -16.58 -3.42
CA ILE A 497 -23.30 -16.56 -1.99
C ILE A 497 -21.92 -17.14 -1.79
N VAL A 498 -21.04 -16.38 -1.14
CA VAL A 498 -19.64 -16.75 -0.90
C VAL A 498 -19.38 -16.82 0.60
N ASP A 499 -18.99 -17.98 1.10
CA ASP A 499 -18.48 -18.14 2.46
C ASP A 499 -17.07 -17.54 2.55
N LEU A 500 -16.89 -16.61 3.48
CA LEU A 500 -15.64 -15.90 3.68
C LEU A 500 -14.74 -16.61 4.70
N PRO A 501 -13.40 -16.50 4.58
CA PRO A 501 -12.47 -17.02 5.57
C PRO A 501 -12.76 -16.43 6.95
N GLN A 502 -12.75 -17.27 7.98
CA GLN A 502 -13.06 -16.90 9.37
C GLN A 502 -11.81 -16.95 10.26
N ASP A 503 -11.98 -16.57 11.53
CA ASP A 503 -10.95 -16.60 12.58
C ASP A 503 -9.65 -15.89 12.17
N VAL A 504 -8.52 -16.60 12.23
CA VAL A 504 -7.19 -16.08 11.93
C VAL A 504 -7.01 -15.69 10.45
N PHE A 505 -7.91 -16.17 9.58
CA PHE A 505 -7.92 -15.88 8.14
C PHE A 505 -8.94 -14.81 7.75
N ALA A 506 -9.71 -14.28 8.70
CA ALA A 506 -10.67 -13.21 8.41
C ALA A 506 -9.97 -12.00 7.75
N GLY A 507 -10.56 -11.52 6.65
CA GLY A 507 -9.99 -10.48 5.78
C GLY A 507 -9.20 -11.01 4.58
N LYS A 508 -8.92 -12.31 4.49
CA LYS A 508 -8.35 -12.93 3.29
C LYS A 508 -9.39 -12.96 2.15
N SER A 509 -8.92 -12.81 0.91
CA SER A 509 -9.76 -12.89 -0.29
C SER A 509 -10.13 -14.33 -0.66
N VAL A 510 -11.27 -14.46 -1.34
CA VAL A 510 -11.75 -15.69 -1.99
C VAL A 510 -11.92 -15.42 -3.47
N THR A 511 -11.36 -16.28 -4.32
CA THR A 511 -11.52 -16.20 -5.78
C THR A 511 -12.39 -17.35 -6.28
N ILE A 512 -13.35 -17.01 -7.13
CA ILE A 512 -14.31 -17.89 -7.77
C ILE A 512 -14.08 -17.81 -9.28
N LYS A 513 -14.15 -18.95 -9.96
CA LYS A 513 -14.23 -19.01 -11.43
C LYS A 513 -15.70 -19.11 -11.83
N LEU A 514 -16.11 -18.25 -12.75
CA LEU A 514 -17.49 -18.14 -13.22
C LEU A 514 -17.66 -18.76 -14.62
#